data_AF-A0A432SFZ9-F1
#
_entry.id   AF-A0A432SFZ9-F1
#
_cell.length_a   1.000
_cell.length_b   1.000
_cell.length_c   1.000
_cell.angle_alpha   90.00
_cell.angle_beta   90.00
_cell.angle_gamma   90.00
#
_symmetry.space_group_name_H-M   'P 1'
#
loop_
_entity.id
_entity.type
_entity.pdbx_description
1 polymer ?
#
loop_
_entity_poly.entity_id
_entity_poly.type
_entity_poly.pdbx_seq_one_letter_code
_entity_poly.pdbx_strand_id
1 'polypeptide(L)'
;MPVIFVFFLSVSALWALEGTEKLFECTKIFEARKGELLVELERLDEQRQALEALKTATDELLNNKEKALAEKEKTVEAKLLEIKQREANVQKILEENKQVLDTLNRAKMDRISQTYSKMKAGAAAQILNDMNVSEASKILQVLKPKTVGKILSKMESKKASGITLELTKTVK
;
A
#
# COMPACT_ATOMS: atom_id res chain seq x y z
N MET A 1 -70.98 30.55 84.00
CA MET A 1 -70.61 29.51 82.99
C MET A 1 -70.53 29.99 81.53
N PRO A 2 -71.12 31.10 81.03
CA PRO A 2 -71.04 31.42 79.59
C PRO A 2 -69.71 32.07 79.16
N VAL A 3 -69.02 32.79 80.04
CA VAL A 3 -67.80 33.55 79.69
C VAL A 3 -66.59 32.65 79.41
N ILE A 4 -66.47 31.53 80.13
CA ILE A 4 -65.38 30.55 79.95
C ILE A 4 -65.51 29.84 78.60
N PHE A 5 -66.75 29.55 78.17
CA PHE A 5 -67.00 28.89 76.90
C PHE A 5 -66.68 29.78 75.70
N VAL A 6 -66.98 31.08 75.79
CA VAL A 6 -66.63 32.07 74.76
C VAL A 6 -65.11 32.27 74.67
N PHE A 7 -64.40 32.28 75.80
CA PHE A 7 -62.94 32.39 75.81
C PHE A 7 -62.26 31.14 75.22
N PHE A 8 -62.79 29.95 75.49
CA PHE A 8 -62.29 28.71 74.90
C PHE A 8 -62.54 28.64 73.39
N LEU A 9 -63.68 29.17 72.92
CA LEU A 9 -64.03 29.26 71.49
C LEU A 9 -63.18 30.30 70.73
N SER A 10 -62.79 31.41 71.38
CA SER A 10 -61.92 32.40 70.76
C SER A 10 -60.46 31.94 70.68
N VAL A 11 -59.99 31.17 71.67
CA VAL A 11 -58.64 30.62 71.66
C VAL A 11 -58.50 29.56 70.56
N SER A 12 -59.46 28.64 70.40
CA SER A 12 -59.42 27.63 69.34
C SER A 12 -59.45 28.23 67.92
N ALA A 13 -60.12 29.36 67.73
CA ALA A 13 -60.13 30.09 66.46
C ALA A 13 -58.76 30.71 66.11
N LEU A 14 -57.96 31.15 67.10
CA LEU A 14 -56.61 31.66 66.85
C LEU A 14 -55.63 30.56 66.39
N TRP A 15 -55.72 29.35 66.93
CA TRP A 15 -54.90 28.21 66.49
C TRP A 15 -55.22 27.74 65.06
N ALA A 16 -56.43 28.01 64.56
CA ALA A 16 -56.83 27.65 63.19
C ALA A 16 -56.30 28.63 62.12
N LEU A 17 -56.06 29.90 62.49
CA LEU A 17 -55.60 30.93 61.57
C LEU A 17 -54.12 30.71 61.16
N GLU A 18 -53.27 30.29 62.10
CA GLU A 18 -51.83 30.06 61.88
C GLU A 18 -51.53 28.88 60.93
N GLY A 19 -52.45 27.91 60.82
CA GLY A 19 -52.35 26.81 59.86
C GLY A 19 -52.57 27.21 58.40
N THR A 20 -53.33 28.28 58.16
CA THR A 20 -53.67 28.74 56.79
C THR A 20 -52.56 29.51 56.10
N GLU A 21 -51.76 30.29 56.84
CA GLU A 21 -50.57 30.97 56.28
C GLU A 21 -49.49 29.98 55.85
N LYS A 22 -49.19 28.97 56.67
CA LYS A 22 -48.20 27.93 56.32
C LYS A 22 -48.62 27.12 55.08
N LEU A 23 -49.90 26.79 54.96
CA LEU A 23 -50.44 26.11 53.77
C LEU A 23 -50.30 26.97 52.50
N PHE A 24 -50.59 28.27 52.60
CA PHE A 24 -50.44 29.20 51.48
C PHE A 24 -48.98 29.39 51.05
N GLU A 25 -48.04 29.46 52.00
CA GLU A 25 -46.60 29.49 51.71
C GLU A 25 -46.11 28.18 51.07
N CYS A 26 -46.58 27.03 51.56
CA CYS A 26 -46.28 25.74 50.94
C CYS A 26 -46.75 25.70 49.48
N THR A 27 -47.98 26.15 49.18
CA THR A 27 -48.50 26.20 47.80
C THR A 27 -47.62 27.06 46.89
N LYS A 28 -47.17 28.24 47.36
CA LYS A 28 -46.25 29.09 46.59
C LYS A 28 -44.89 28.43 46.31
N ILE A 29 -44.33 27.72 47.30
CA ILE A 29 -43.06 27.00 47.14
C ILE A 29 -43.22 25.85 46.14
N PHE A 30 -44.33 25.11 46.19
CA PHE A 30 -44.61 24.03 45.23
C PHE A 30 -44.80 24.56 43.81
N GLU A 31 -45.51 25.68 43.63
CA GLU A 31 -45.66 26.32 42.31
C GLU A 31 -44.32 26.83 41.77
N ALA A 32 -43.47 27.43 42.60
CA ALA A 32 -42.13 27.86 42.21
C ALA A 32 -41.23 26.68 41.79
N ARG A 33 -41.21 25.59 42.57
CA ARG A 33 -40.44 24.37 42.25
C ARG A 33 -40.96 23.67 40.99
N LYS A 34 -42.29 23.68 40.77
CA LYS A 34 -42.89 23.17 39.54
C LYS A 34 -42.42 23.97 38.32
N GLY A 35 -42.33 25.30 38.44
CA GLY A 35 -41.78 26.17 37.41
C GLY A 35 -40.29 25.88 37.12
N GLU A 36 -39.48 25.75 38.17
CA GLU A 36 -38.05 25.40 38.05
C GLU A 36 -37.84 24.05 37.36
N LEU A 37 -38.62 23.03 37.73
CA LEU A 37 -38.55 21.70 37.12
C LEU A 37 -38.98 21.69 35.65
N LEU A 38 -39.96 22.50 35.26
CA LEU A 38 -40.39 22.63 33.86
C LEU A 38 -39.28 23.23 33.00
N VAL A 39 -38.60 24.27 33.49
CA VAL A 39 -37.47 24.89 32.80
C VAL A 39 -36.33 23.89 32.63
N GLU A 40 -36.00 23.12 33.66
CA GLU A 40 -34.93 22.12 33.55
C GLU A 40 -35.30 20.96 32.61
N LEU A 41 -36.59 20.57 32.57
CA LEU A 41 -37.08 19.55 31.65
C LEU A 41 -37.00 20.03 30.19
N GLU A 42 -37.32 21.30 29.93
CA GLU A 42 -37.13 21.93 28.60
C GLU A 42 -35.65 21.93 28.19
N ARG A 43 -34.74 22.29 29.09
CA ARG A 43 -33.29 22.25 28.83
C ARG A 43 -32.79 20.83 28.55
N LEU A 44 -33.30 19.82 29.25
CA LEU A 44 -32.96 18.43 29.00
C LEU A 44 -33.47 17.95 27.64
N ASP A 45 -34.67 18.37 27.24
CA ASP A 45 -35.22 18.03 25.92
C ASP A 45 -34.42 18.70 24.79
N GLU A 46 -34.02 19.96 24.94
CA GLU A 46 -33.11 20.64 24.00
C GLU A 46 -31.77 19.90 23.85
N GLN A 47 -31.15 19.51 24.98
CA GLN A 47 -29.90 18.75 24.97
C GLN A 47 -30.07 17.37 24.31
N ARG A 48 -31.19 16.68 24.56
CA ARG A 48 -31.51 15.40 23.92
C ARG A 48 -31.64 15.54 22.41
N GLN A 49 -32.37 16.56 21.94
CA GLN A 49 -32.53 16.82 20.51
C GLN A 49 -31.19 17.16 19.85
N ALA A 50 -30.35 17.97 20.50
CA ALA A 50 -29.02 18.28 19.99
C ALA A 50 -28.12 17.03 19.91
N LEU A 51 -28.19 16.16 20.91
CA LEU A 51 -27.42 14.91 20.93
C LEU A 51 -27.92 13.93 19.86
N GLU A 52 -29.24 13.81 19.68
CA GLU A 52 -29.83 12.96 18.66
C GLU A 52 -29.45 13.42 17.25
N ALA A 53 -29.53 14.73 16.99
CA ALA A 53 -29.07 15.31 15.72
C ALA A 53 -27.58 15.04 15.46
N LEU A 54 -26.72 15.20 16.48
CA LEU A 54 -25.30 14.91 16.37
C LEU A 54 -25.05 13.41 16.11
N LYS A 55 -25.79 12.53 16.78
CA LYS A 55 -25.68 11.08 16.61
C LYS A 55 -26.04 10.69 15.19
N THR A 56 -27.19 11.14 14.68
CA THR A 56 -27.61 10.87 13.29
C THR A 56 -26.58 11.36 12.28
N ALA A 57 -26.09 12.60 12.43
CA ALA A 57 -25.06 13.13 11.55
C ALA A 57 -23.76 12.31 11.59
N THR A 58 -23.39 11.81 12.77
CA THR A 58 -22.20 10.96 12.96
C THR A 58 -22.40 9.60 12.32
N ASP A 59 -23.55 8.96 12.52
CA ASP A 59 -23.89 7.66 11.95
C ASP A 59 -23.91 7.72 10.41
N GLU A 60 -24.48 8.79 9.84
CA GLU A 60 -24.44 9.03 8.40
C GLU A 60 -23.01 9.22 7.87
N LEU A 61 -22.20 10.02 8.57
CA LEU A 61 -20.80 10.24 8.20
C LEU A 61 -19.99 8.94 8.25
N LEU A 62 -20.18 8.12 9.30
CA LEU A 62 -19.51 6.83 9.44
C LEU A 62 -19.92 5.88 8.33
N ASN A 63 -21.22 5.74 8.05
CA ASN A 63 -21.73 4.90 6.96
C ASN A 63 -21.17 5.32 5.59
N ASN A 64 -21.10 6.63 5.33
CA ASN A 64 -20.50 7.14 4.09
C ASN A 64 -19.00 6.83 4.00
N LYS A 65 -18.26 6.93 5.11
CA LYS A 65 -16.85 6.56 5.17
C LYS A 65 -16.64 5.06 4.97
N GLU A 66 -17.46 4.22 5.59
CA GLU A 66 -17.40 2.77 5.43
C GLU A 66 -17.64 2.35 3.98
N LYS A 67 -18.66 2.91 3.32
CA LYS A 67 -18.91 2.67 1.89
C LYS A 67 -17.73 3.09 1.03
N ALA A 68 -17.21 4.30 1.25
CA ALA A 68 -16.06 4.80 0.49
C ALA A 68 -14.79 3.97 0.73
N LEU A 69 -14.58 3.45 1.94
CA LEU A 69 -13.49 2.55 2.25
C LEU A 69 -13.67 1.19 1.55
N ALA A 70 -14.86 0.59 1.62
CA ALA A 70 -15.16 -0.66 0.94
C ALA A 70 -14.96 -0.59 -0.58
N GLU A 71 -15.34 0.53 -1.21
CA GLU A 71 -15.07 0.76 -2.64
C GLU A 71 -13.58 0.87 -2.96
N LYS A 72 -12.83 1.58 -2.10
CA LYS A 72 -11.38 1.69 -2.23
C LYS A 72 -10.69 0.35 -2.04
N GLU A 73 -11.10 -0.45 -1.05
CA GLU A 73 -10.57 -1.79 -0.80
C GLU A 73 -10.78 -2.69 -2.02
N LYS A 74 -12.00 -2.75 -2.57
CA LYS A 74 -12.27 -3.49 -3.82
C LYS A 74 -11.39 -3.04 -4.98
N THR A 75 -11.19 -1.72 -5.12
CA THR A 75 -10.32 -1.16 -6.16
C THR A 75 -8.87 -1.56 -5.97
N VAL A 76 -8.38 -1.52 -4.72
CA VAL A 76 -7.01 -1.92 -4.37
C VAL A 76 -6.81 -3.42 -4.61
N GLU A 77 -7.75 -4.27 -4.21
CA GLU A 77 -7.71 -5.71 -4.45
C GLU A 77 -7.69 -6.04 -5.94
N ALA A 78 -8.54 -5.40 -6.74
CA ALA A 78 -8.56 -5.57 -8.19
C ALA A 78 -7.21 -5.18 -8.83
N LYS A 79 -6.65 -4.04 -8.44
CA LYS A 79 -5.33 -3.60 -8.91
C LYS A 79 -4.20 -4.54 -8.47
N LEU A 80 -4.27 -5.06 -7.25
CA LEU A 80 -3.27 -6.00 -6.73
C LEU A 80 -3.29 -7.32 -7.51
N LEU A 81 -4.48 -7.81 -7.87
CA LEU A 81 -4.61 -8.98 -8.74
C LEU A 81 -4.03 -8.71 -10.14
N GLU A 82 -4.34 -7.55 -10.72
CA GLU A 82 -3.80 -7.14 -12.03
C GLU A 82 -2.27 -7.05 -12.00
N ILE A 83 -1.70 -6.43 -10.96
CA ILE A 83 -0.24 -6.31 -10.79
C ILE A 83 0.39 -7.69 -10.68
N LYS A 84 -0.14 -8.58 -9.85
CA LYS A 84 0.39 -9.95 -9.72
C LYS A 84 0.36 -10.71 -11.05
N GLN A 85 -0.71 -10.57 -11.82
CA GLN A 85 -0.82 -11.20 -13.13
C GLN A 85 0.19 -10.62 -14.13
N ARG A 86 0.37 -9.29 -14.14
CA ARG A 86 1.38 -8.62 -14.96
C ARG A 86 2.80 -9.05 -14.57
N GLU A 87 3.11 -9.13 -13.29
CA GLU A 87 4.43 -9.58 -12.80
C GLU A 87 4.73 -11.02 -13.24
N ALA A 88 3.78 -11.94 -13.09
CA ALA A 88 3.93 -13.32 -13.54
C ALA A 88 4.18 -13.40 -15.07
N ASN A 89 3.44 -12.62 -15.85
CA ASN A 89 3.63 -12.55 -17.30
C ASN A 89 4.99 -11.96 -17.68
N VAL A 90 5.43 -10.89 -17.02
CA VAL A 90 6.73 -10.28 -17.25
C VAL A 90 7.86 -11.25 -16.90
N GLN A 91 7.77 -11.96 -15.78
CA GLN A 91 8.76 -12.97 -15.40
C GLN A 91 8.83 -14.10 -16.43
N LYS A 92 7.67 -14.58 -16.90
CA LYS A 92 7.61 -15.60 -17.95
C LYS A 92 8.28 -15.12 -19.25
N ILE A 93 7.91 -13.93 -19.74
CA ILE A 93 8.49 -13.35 -20.96
C ILE A 93 9.99 -13.12 -20.79
N LEU A 94 10.44 -12.69 -19.61
CA LEU A 94 11.86 -12.48 -19.34
C LEU A 94 12.64 -13.79 -19.40
N GLU A 95 12.10 -14.86 -18.84
CA GLU A 95 12.72 -16.18 -18.87
C GLU A 95 12.75 -16.76 -20.30
N GLU A 96 11.63 -16.67 -21.03
CA GLU A 96 11.58 -17.05 -22.44
C GLU A 96 12.60 -16.28 -23.28
N ASN A 97 12.71 -14.96 -23.08
CA ASN A 97 13.68 -14.12 -23.79
C ASN A 97 15.12 -14.50 -23.46
N LYS A 98 15.44 -14.83 -22.20
CA LYS A 98 16.77 -15.31 -21.82
C LYS A 98 17.10 -16.63 -22.53
N GLN A 99 16.17 -17.57 -22.55
CA GLN A 99 16.35 -18.86 -23.22
C GLN A 99 16.52 -18.69 -24.74
N VAL A 100 15.71 -17.82 -25.36
CA VAL A 100 15.84 -17.48 -26.78
C VAL A 100 17.19 -16.81 -27.06
N LEU A 101 17.63 -15.89 -26.21
CA LEU A 101 18.92 -15.22 -26.37
C LEU A 101 20.08 -16.22 -26.24
N ASP A 102 20.04 -17.12 -25.27
CA ASP A 102 21.07 -18.14 -25.07
C ASP A 102 21.12 -19.16 -26.20
N THR A 103 19.96 -19.56 -26.74
CA THR A 103 19.90 -20.45 -27.90
C THR A 103 20.41 -19.76 -29.17
N LEU A 104 20.06 -18.49 -29.40
CA LEU A 104 20.58 -17.69 -30.50
C LEU A 104 22.09 -17.48 -30.40
N ASN A 105 22.61 -17.17 -29.21
CA ASN A 105 24.03 -17.00 -28.97
C ASN A 105 24.79 -18.30 -29.21
N ARG A 106 24.29 -19.44 -28.68
CA ARG A 106 24.88 -20.77 -28.95
C ARG A 106 24.87 -21.08 -30.44
N ALA A 107 23.73 -20.95 -31.12
CA ALA A 107 23.63 -21.21 -32.55
C ALA A 107 24.58 -20.33 -33.38
N LYS A 108 24.71 -19.05 -33.03
CA LYS A 108 25.66 -18.12 -33.66
C LYS A 108 27.10 -18.58 -33.45
N MET A 109 27.48 -18.90 -32.22
CA MET A 109 28.83 -19.35 -31.87
C MET A 109 29.16 -20.70 -32.49
N ASP A 110 28.21 -21.62 -32.58
CA ASP A 110 28.37 -22.92 -33.24
C ASP A 110 28.63 -22.74 -34.74
N ARG A 111 27.88 -21.87 -35.42
CA ARG A 111 28.12 -21.56 -36.84
C ARG A 111 29.50 -20.94 -37.08
N ILE A 112 29.90 -20.01 -36.21
CA ILE A 112 31.25 -19.42 -36.24
C ILE A 112 32.30 -20.52 -36.04
N SER A 113 32.15 -21.34 -35.00
CA SER A 113 33.09 -22.42 -34.66
C SER A 113 33.23 -23.42 -35.81
N GLN A 114 32.12 -23.84 -36.42
CA GLN A 114 32.11 -24.75 -37.58
C GLN A 114 32.79 -24.13 -38.80
N THR A 115 32.54 -22.86 -39.08
CA THR A 115 33.13 -22.15 -40.23
C THR A 115 34.65 -22.06 -40.10
N TYR A 116 35.14 -21.56 -38.96
CA TYR A 116 36.57 -21.37 -38.74
C TYR A 116 37.31 -22.69 -38.46
N SER A 117 36.65 -23.71 -37.91
CA SER A 117 37.25 -25.05 -37.73
C SER A 117 37.51 -25.78 -39.05
N LYS A 118 36.66 -25.56 -40.06
CA LYS A 118 36.83 -26.14 -41.40
C LYS A 118 37.74 -25.30 -42.30
N MET A 119 37.98 -24.03 -41.93
CA MET A 119 38.83 -23.11 -42.68
C MET A 119 40.31 -23.46 -42.52
N LYS A 120 41.09 -23.27 -43.59
CA LYS A 120 42.55 -23.38 -43.52
C LYS A 120 43.11 -22.32 -42.56
N ALA A 121 43.97 -22.73 -41.64
CA ALA A 121 44.49 -21.84 -40.58
C ALA A 121 45.14 -20.54 -41.09
N GLY A 122 45.77 -20.55 -42.27
CA GLY A 122 46.34 -19.33 -42.86
C GLY A 122 45.27 -18.33 -43.33
N ALA A 123 44.20 -18.81 -43.96
CA ALA A 123 43.09 -17.96 -44.39
C ALA A 123 42.32 -17.39 -43.17
N ALA A 124 42.11 -18.22 -42.14
CA ALA A 124 41.51 -17.78 -40.89
C ALA A 124 42.38 -16.70 -40.20
N ALA A 125 43.70 -16.89 -40.15
CA ALA A 125 44.62 -15.92 -39.57
C ALA A 125 44.58 -14.57 -40.30
N GLN A 126 44.52 -14.59 -41.64
CA GLN A 126 44.42 -13.37 -42.43
C GLN A 126 43.12 -12.60 -42.13
N ILE A 127 41.97 -13.28 -42.13
CA ILE A 127 40.67 -12.65 -41.80
C ILE A 127 40.68 -12.06 -40.38
N LEU A 128 41.26 -12.78 -39.41
CA LEU A 128 41.30 -12.33 -38.02
C LEU A 128 42.31 -11.20 -37.78
N ASN A 129 43.35 -11.06 -38.60
CA ASN A 129 44.26 -9.91 -38.53
C ASN A 129 43.54 -8.59 -38.88
N ASP A 130 42.64 -8.65 -39.88
CA ASP A 130 41.85 -7.51 -40.35
C ASP A 130 40.72 -7.12 -39.37
N MET A 131 40.37 -8.04 -38.45
CA MET A 131 39.36 -7.82 -37.43
C MET A 131 39.90 -7.04 -36.22
N ASN A 132 39.00 -6.42 -35.45
CA ASN A 132 39.38 -5.83 -34.17
C ASN A 132 39.73 -6.93 -33.14
N VAL A 133 40.57 -6.58 -32.17
CA VAL A 133 41.11 -7.53 -31.19
C VAL A 133 40.00 -8.21 -30.38
N SER A 134 38.93 -7.48 -30.03
CA SER A 134 37.84 -8.01 -29.20
C SER A 134 37.00 -9.07 -29.94
N GLU A 135 36.62 -8.80 -31.19
CA GLU A 135 35.84 -9.72 -32.02
C GLU A 135 36.66 -10.94 -32.41
N ALA A 136 37.94 -10.75 -32.78
CA ALA A 136 38.83 -11.86 -33.09
C ALA A 136 38.99 -12.79 -31.88
N SER A 137 39.17 -12.22 -30.69
CA SER A 137 39.21 -13.00 -29.44
C SER A 137 37.92 -13.78 -29.19
N LYS A 138 36.73 -13.19 -29.40
CA LYS A 138 35.44 -13.90 -29.24
C LYS A 138 35.32 -15.09 -30.20
N ILE A 139 35.78 -14.95 -31.45
CA ILE A 139 35.81 -16.07 -32.41
C ILE A 139 36.77 -17.16 -31.95
N LEU A 140 37.96 -16.81 -31.47
CA LEU A 140 38.95 -17.80 -31.03
C LEU A 140 38.51 -18.54 -29.75
N GLN A 141 37.74 -17.91 -28.86
CA GLN A 141 37.23 -18.56 -27.63
C GLN A 141 36.35 -19.78 -27.90
N VAL A 142 35.61 -19.78 -29.02
CA VAL A 142 34.68 -20.87 -29.36
C VAL A 142 35.32 -21.97 -30.21
N LEU A 143 36.62 -21.88 -30.47
CA LEU A 143 37.39 -22.85 -31.25
C LEU A 143 38.19 -23.79 -30.33
N LYS A 144 38.48 -24.99 -30.84
CA LYS A 144 39.32 -25.96 -30.13
C LYS A 144 40.75 -25.40 -29.95
N PRO A 145 41.43 -25.63 -28.81
CA PRO A 145 42.76 -25.09 -28.54
C PRO A 145 43.80 -25.38 -29.63
N LYS A 146 43.74 -26.57 -30.23
CA LYS A 146 44.61 -26.97 -31.34
C LYS A 146 44.41 -26.11 -32.60
N THR A 147 43.18 -25.71 -32.90
CA THR A 147 42.86 -24.84 -34.04
C THR A 147 43.32 -23.41 -33.74
N VAL A 148 43.03 -22.92 -32.53
CA VAL A 148 43.50 -21.59 -32.07
C VAL A 148 45.02 -21.48 -32.18
N GLY A 149 45.77 -22.46 -31.66
CA GLY A 149 47.24 -22.45 -31.74
C GLY A 149 47.78 -22.43 -33.17
N LYS A 150 47.13 -23.16 -34.10
CA LYS A 150 47.48 -23.15 -35.53
C LYS A 150 47.16 -21.83 -36.23
N ILE A 151 46.13 -21.12 -35.79
CA ILE A 151 45.75 -19.82 -36.33
C ILE A 151 46.69 -18.75 -35.79
N LEU A 152 46.90 -18.69 -34.47
CA LEU A 152 47.79 -17.73 -33.82
C LEU A 152 49.22 -17.82 -34.37
N SER A 153 49.72 -19.02 -34.69
CA SER A 153 51.07 -19.19 -35.28
C SER A 153 51.21 -18.65 -36.71
N LYS A 154 50.10 -18.30 -37.36
CA LYS A 154 50.04 -17.72 -38.71
C LYS A 154 49.53 -16.28 -38.73
N MET A 155 49.23 -15.70 -37.56
CA MET A 155 48.80 -14.31 -37.40
C MET A 155 49.99 -13.37 -37.26
N GLU A 156 49.74 -12.07 -37.40
CA GLU A 156 50.74 -11.05 -37.12
C GLU A 156 51.07 -11.00 -35.63
N SER A 157 52.36 -10.97 -35.28
CA SER A 157 52.83 -11.08 -33.88
C SER A 157 52.19 -10.06 -32.93
N LYS A 158 52.07 -8.79 -33.34
CA LYS A 158 51.45 -7.73 -32.52
C LYS A 158 49.95 -7.98 -32.30
N LYS A 159 49.22 -8.38 -33.35
CA LYS A 159 47.79 -8.70 -33.27
C LYS A 159 47.54 -9.95 -32.43
N ALA A 160 48.32 -11.02 -32.66
CA ALA A 160 48.26 -12.25 -31.89
C ALA A 160 48.47 -12.00 -30.40
N SER A 161 49.49 -11.19 -30.03
CA SER A 161 49.74 -10.79 -28.64
C SER A 161 48.55 -10.05 -28.03
N GLY A 162 47.98 -9.07 -28.73
CA GLY A 162 46.81 -8.32 -28.25
C GLY A 162 45.59 -9.22 -28.03
N ILE A 163 45.35 -10.16 -28.94
CA ILE A 163 44.28 -11.15 -28.84
C ILE A 163 44.52 -12.09 -27.65
N THR A 164 45.74 -12.60 -27.47
CA THR A 164 46.09 -13.45 -26.32
C THR A 164 45.84 -12.73 -24.99
N LEU A 165 46.22 -11.47 -24.87
CA LEU A 165 45.93 -10.66 -23.68
C LEU A 165 44.43 -10.52 -23.44
N GLU A 166 43.65 -10.32 -24.49
CA GLU A 166 42.19 -10.22 -24.38
C GLU A 166 41.55 -11.56 -23.97
N LEU A 167 42.04 -12.67 -24.51
CA LEU A 167 41.61 -14.02 -24.10
C LEU A 167 41.87 -14.26 -22.61
N THR A 168 43.02 -13.80 -22.06
CA THR A 168 43.30 -13.96 -20.63
C THR A 168 42.37 -13.18 -19.70
N LYS A 169 41.75 -12.08 -20.17
CA LYS A 169 40.77 -11.32 -19.37
C LYS A 169 39.42 -12.01 -19.27
N THR A 170 39.12 -12.90 -20.21
CA THR A 170 37.80 -13.55 -20.31
C THR A 170 37.78 -14.90 -19.55
N VAL A 171 38.93 -15.37 -19.07
CA VAL A 171 39.04 -16.57 -18.21
C VAL A 171 38.87 -16.12 -16.75
N LYS A 172 37.63 -15.91 -16.32
CA LYS A 172 37.26 -15.80 -14.91
C LYS A 172 35.89 -16.40 -14.67
#